data_AF-A0A850LTJ6-F1
#
_entry.id   AF-A0A850LTJ6-F1
#
_cell.length_a   1.000
_cell.length_b   1.000
_cell.length_c   1.000
_cell.angle_alpha   90.00
_cell.angle_beta   90.00
_cell.angle_gamma   90.00
#
_symmetry.space_group_name_H-M   'P 1'
#
loop_
_entity.id
_entity.type
_entity.pdbx_description
1 polymer ?
#
loop_
_entity_poly.entity_id
_entity_poly.type
_entity_poly.pdbx_seq_one_letter_code
_entity_poly.pdbx_strand_id
1 'polypeptide(L)'
;MVLEVLDDSELKPKRSYTEAYKIIPDHIYTKKWVPLAPTVLWNLQFYDWDEYEYLVSGRFDEHLVRLFRKRMEDGLSLDRALDEGKIKRKSETMVYWGYPPNLTIRADLHSSSSVMIYGPSHDISFCGINDITREGRFAYNIHMEDGYPTDFWFVFPDDEALDRRHMKLGYKMKEMPKRYNDLPIAASKIRDIMMDIRNERSPEHALSSFQVSVFYMMVGGVTKFSNWDALGQIYDGVNAKSLYNLPHFMFGYEPWPPMLNTFFALDRDQWCISLSRMLSMNQLYLQHVDKGTMDYVYKHFPEEFHRLLLSYSYQLKKIGIPLPAQTMKCIPPKYNSTSGEWERLEFEYPKGLRIFYEDPALDLSFDEATSGILFNLTHKTKNLEKVTQDHIISIGHGMDTKYLKPEGWIEEEKRKKRLRRKVKKVRKVIRYKKDA
;
A
#
# COMPACT_ATOMS: atom_id res chain seq x y z
N MET A 1 22.91 -0.04 -8.70
CA MET A 1 23.42 -0.98 -7.68
C MET A 1 22.87 -2.38 -7.92
N VAL A 2 23.61 -3.44 -7.55
CA VAL A 2 23.05 -4.80 -7.41
C VAL A 2 22.69 -4.95 -5.93
N LEU A 3 21.43 -5.27 -5.63
CA LEU A 3 21.02 -5.53 -4.25
C LEU A 3 21.59 -6.90 -3.85
N GLU A 4 22.66 -6.88 -3.06
CA GLU A 4 23.22 -8.10 -2.49
C GLU A 4 22.38 -8.55 -1.30
N VAL A 5 22.35 -9.86 -1.11
CA VAL A 5 21.55 -10.47 -0.08
C VAL A 5 22.33 -10.56 1.21
N LEU A 6 21.70 -10.20 2.33
CA LEU A 6 22.31 -10.37 3.64
C LEU A 6 22.43 -11.84 4.04
N ASP A 7 23.50 -12.15 4.78
CA ASP A 7 23.76 -13.48 5.33
C ASP A 7 22.64 -13.88 6.32
N ASP A 8 22.38 -15.18 6.39
CA ASP A 8 21.39 -15.76 7.31
C ASP A 8 21.63 -15.41 8.78
N SER A 9 22.89 -15.21 9.16
CA SER A 9 23.30 -14.78 10.50
C SER A 9 22.83 -13.37 10.85
N GLU A 10 22.74 -12.46 9.87
CA GLU A 10 22.24 -11.09 10.05
C GLU A 10 20.71 -11.05 10.14
N LEU A 11 20.03 -12.03 9.54
CA LEU A 11 18.56 -12.13 9.50
C LEU A 11 17.94 -12.70 10.78
N LYS A 12 18.70 -12.80 11.86
CA LYS A 12 18.20 -13.24 13.17
C LYS A 12 17.68 -12.04 13.96
N PRO A 13 16.36 -11.99 14.28
CA PRO A 13 15.82 -10.97 15.17
C PRO A 13 16.60 -10.87 16.49
N LYS A 14 16.91 -9.66 16.92
CA LYS A 14 17.53 -9.40 18.24
C LYS A 14 16.51 -9.52 19.38
N ARG A 15 15.22 -9.42 19.05
CA ARG A 15 14.11 -9.37 20.02
C ARG A 15 12.81 -9.95 19.44
N SER A 16 11.96 -10.43 20.32
CA SER A 16 10.57 -10.83 20.02
C SER A 16 9.69 -9.61 19.71
N TYR A 17 8.49 -9.83 19.17
CA TYR A 17 7.51 -8.74 18.96
C TYR A 17 7.13 -8.04 20.26
N THR A 18 7.01 -8.78 21.35
CA THR A 18 6.67 -8.21 22.66
C THR A 18 7.77 -7.29 23.16
N GLU A 19 9.04 -7.68 23.02
CA GLU A 19 10.19 -6.84 23.37
C GLU A 19 10.27 -5.63 22.43
N ALA A 20 10.10 -5.82 21.11
CA ALA A 20 10.09 -4.75 20.12
C ALA A 20 8.97 -3.73 20.35
N TYR A 21 7.79 -4.14 20.81
CA TYR A 21 6.70 -3.22 21.16
C TYR A 21 6.99 -2.45 22.46
N LYS A 22 7.63 -3.09 23.43
CA LYS A 22 7.93 -2.49 24.75
C LYS A 22 8.97 -1.39 24.68
N ILE A 23 9.91 -1.44 23.74
CA ILE A 23 10.93 -0.38 23.57
C ILE A 23 10.36 0.93 23.03
N ILE A 24 9.15 0.92 22.45
CA ILE A 24 8.48 2.14 21.99
C ILE A 24 8.06 2.97 23.22
N PRO A 25 8.45 4.24 23.34
CA PRO A 25 8.04 5.06 24.47
C PRO A 25 6.52 5.26 24.55
N ASP A 26 5.97 5.27 25.76
CA ASP A 26 4.51 5.41 25.97
C ASP A 26 3.95 6.77 25.54
N HIS A 27 4.80 7.80 25.43
CA HIS A 27 4.39 9.12 24.96
C HIS A 27 4.17 9.18 23.44
N ILE A 28 4.62 8.17 22.69
CA ILE A 28 4.39 8.08 21.25
C ILE A 28 2.92 7.79 21.01
N TYR A 29 2.22 8.77 20.44
CA TYR A 29 0.77 8.70 20.26
C TYR A 29 0.38 7.43 19.50
N THR A 30 1.08 7.13 18.41
CA THR A 30 0.75 6.01 17.52
C THR A 30 1.17 4.63 18.01
N LYS A 31 1.84 4.52 19.18
CA LYS A 31 2.25 3.22 19.76
C LYS A 31 1.09 2.23 19.76
N LYS A 32 -0.11 2.68 20.13
CA LYS A 32 -1.30 1.81 20.19
C LYS A 32 -1.68 1.19 18.86
N TRP A 33 -1.32 1.76 17.71
CA TRP A 33 -1.63 1.25 16.38
C TRP A 33 -0.51 0.44 15.75
N VAL A 34 0.69 0.45 16.34
CA VAL A 34 1.87 -0.24 15.79
C VAL A 34 1.62 -1.73 15.51
N PRO A 35 0.87 -2.49 16.32
CA PRO A 35 0.55 -3.89 15.98
C PRO A 35 -0.24 -4.07 14.69
N LEU A 36 -1.04 -3.07 14.28
CA LEU A 36 -1.73 -3.05 12.99
C LEU A 36 -0.79 -2.70 11.82
N ALA A 37 0.45 -2.28 12.09
CA ALA A 37 1.51 -2.04 11.12
C ALA A 37 2.69 -3.00 11.35
N PRO A 38 2.58 -4.31 11.01
CA PRO A 38 3.54 -5.34 11.44
C PRO A 38 4.98 -5.07 11.02
N THR A 39 5.15 -4.37 9.92
CA THR A 39 6.46 -4.00 9.37
C THR A 39 7.21 -3.01 10.27
N VAL A 40 6.51 -2.17 11.06
CA VAL A 40 7.13 -1.37 12.13
C VAL A 40 7.73 -2.30 13.18
N LEU A 41 6.93 -3.26 13.66
CA LEU A 41 7.42 -4.24 14.65
C LEU A 41 8.56 -5.09 14.10
N TRP A 42 8.50 -5.53 12.84
CA TRP A 42 9.60 -6.25 12.19
C TRP A 42 10.89 -5.45 12.20
N ASN A 43 10.85 -4.17 11.85
CA ASN A 43 12.03 -3.30 11.93
C ASN A 43 12.56 -3.20 13.37
N LEU A 44 11.68 -2.96 14.33
CA LEU A 44 12.06 -2.87 15.75
C LEU A 44 12.55 -4.20 16.34
N GLN A 45 12.41 -5.33 15.63
CA GLN A 45 13.06 -6.57 16.01
C GLN A 45 14.58 -6.55 15.79
N PHE A 46 15.07 -5.65 14.93
CA PHE A 46 16.48 -5.53 14.56
C PHE A 46 17.15 -4.25 15.08
N TYR A 47 16.36 -3.22 15.37
CA TYR A 47 16.83 -1.88 15.77
C TYR A 47 16.34 -1.48 17.15
N ASP A 48 17.08 -0.59 17.78
CA ASP A 48 16.63 0.10 18.98
C ASP A 48 15.65 1.22 18.63
N TRP A 49 14.90 1.69 19.63
CA TRP A 49 13.91 2.73 19.42
C TRP A 49 14.56 4.02 18.91
N ASP A 50 15.65 4.47 19.52
CA ASP A 50 16.32 5.72 19.15
C ASP A 50 16.81 5.70 17.69
N GLU A 51 17.27 4.55 17.21
CA GLU A 51 17.66 4.34 15.82
C GLU A 51 16.47 4.44 14.86
N TYR A 52 15.32 3.87 15.26
CA TYR A 52 14.09 3.89 14.49
C TYR A 52 13.45 5.29 14.51
N GLU A 53 13.45 5.96 15.66
CA GLU A 53 13.00 7.33 15.84
C GLU A 53 13.82 8.29 14.98
N TYR A 54 15.15 8.17 14.99
CA TYR A 54 16.02 8.98 14.12
C TYR A 54 15.66 8.83 12.65
N LEU A 55 15.37 7.59 12.22
CA LEU A 55 14.90 7.32 10.86
C LEU A 55 13.59 8.08 10.61
N VAL A 56 12.53 7.84 11.38
CA VAL A 56 11.20 8.39 11.09
C VAL A 56 11.07 9.90 11.35
N SER A 57 11.91 10.49 12.19
CA SER A 57 11.81 11.90 12.62
C SER A 57 12.83 12.83 11.96
N GLY A 58 13.95 12.29 11.45
CA GLY A 58 15.06 13.08 10.90
C GLY A 58 14.84 13.52 9.46
N ARG A 59 15.26 12.68 8.51
CA ARG A 59 15.34 13.00 7.07
C ARG A 59 14.43 12.17 6.18
N PHE A 60 13.64 11.30 6.78
CA PHE A 60 12.70 10.45 6.07
C PHE A 60 11.65 11.24 5.27
N ASP A 61 11.38 12.49 5.65
CA ASP A 61 10.47 13.36 4.89
C ASP A 61 10.97 13.64 3.46
N GLU A 62 12.25 14.00 3.29
CA GLU A 62 12.80 14.29 1.97
C GLU A 62 12.78 13.04 1.10
N HIS A 63 13.15 11.90 1.68
CA HIS A 63 13.13 10.60 1.02
C HIS A 63 11.71 10.21 0.60
N LEU A 64 10.73 10.27 1.52
CA LEU A 64 9.34 9.94 1.22
C LEU A 64 8.77 10.83 0.13
N VAL A 65 9.05 12.13 0.18
CA VAL A 65 8.57 13.05 -0.85
C VAL A 65 9.22 12.75 -2.21
N ARG A 66 10.53 12.46 -2.25
CA ARG A 66 11.21 12.04 -3.49
C ARG A 66 10.61 10.75 -4.04
N LEU A 67 10.36 9.77 -3.18
CA LEU A 67 9.72 8.50 -3.54
C LEU A 67 8.31 8.75 -4.11
N PHE A 68 7.48 9.53 -3.43
CA PHE A 68 6.13 9.84 -3.92
C PHE A 68 6.16 10.62 -5.23
N ARG A 69 7.04 11.63 -5.34
CA ARG A 69 7.24 12.38 -6.58
C ARG A 69 7.57 11.44 -7.73
N LYS A 70 8.57 10.58 -7.55
CA LYS A 70 8.97 9.62 -8.57
C LYS A 70 7.83 8.69 -8.95
N ARG A 71 7.08 8.16 -7.98
CA ARG A 71 5.90 7.32 -8.26
C ARG A 71 4.84 8.05 -9.11
N MET A 72 4.63 9.35 -8.88
CA MET A 72 3.71 10.14 -9.71
C MET A 72 4.26 10.42 -11.09
N GLU A 73 5.54 10.76 -11.22
CA GLU A 73 6.22 10.96 -12.50
C GLU A 73 6.20 9.67 -13.34
N ASP A 74 6.43 8.52 -12.71
CA ASP A 74 6.34 7.20 -13.34
C ASP A 74 4.90 6.89 -13.79
N GLY A 75 3.90 7.20 -12.94
CA GLY A 75 2.48 7.06 -13.28
C GLY A 75 2.07 7.91 -14.49
N LEU A 76 2.41 9.20 -14.48
CA LEU A 76 2.17 10.12 -15.60
C LEU A 76 2.85 9.66 -16.89
N SER A 77 4.11 9.22 -16.78
CA SER A 77 4.87 8.72 -17.93
C SER A 77 4.25 7.46 -18.52
N LEU A 78 3.76 6.57 -17.65
CA LEU A 78 3.04 5.37 -18.07
C LEU A 78 1.73 5.72 -18.78
N ASP A 79 0.94 6.62 -18.21
CA ASP A 79 -0.36 7.00 -18.77
C ASP A 79 -0.21 7.61 -20.16
N ARG A 80 0.78 8.50 -20.37
CA ARG A 80 1.14 8.99 -21.71
C ARG A 80 1.52 7.86 -22.66
N ALA A 81 2.33 6.91 -22.19
CA ALA A 81 2.73 5.76 -23.00
C ALA A 81 1.55 4.79 -23.31
N LEU A 82 0.54 4.73 -22.45
CA LEU A 82 -0.69 3.96 -22.67
C LEU A 82 -1.57 4.61 -23.75
N ASP A 83 -1.66 5.93 -23.76
CA ASP A 83 -2.41 6.73 -24.73
C ASP A 83 -1.76 6.72 -26.11
N GLU A 84 -0.43 6.81 -26.15
CA GLU A 84 0.36 6.68 -27.38
C GLU A 84 0.41 5.23 -27.91
N GLY A 85 -0.17 4.27 -27.20
CA GLY A 85 -0.18 2.85 -27.59
C GLY A 85 1.19 2.15 -27.50
N LYS A 86 2.16 2.75 -26.81
CA LYS A 86 3.50 2.17 -26.59
C LYS A 86 3.43 0.93 -25.68
N ILE A 87 2.47 0.90 -24.76
CA ILE A 87 2.22 -0.25 -23.89
C ILE A 87 1.04 -1.06 -24.40
N LYS A 88 1.34 -2.17 -25.08
CA LYS A 88 0.32 -3.08 -25.63
C LYS A 88 -0.29 -4.00 -24.57
N ARG A 89 0.52 -4.40 -23.59
CA ARG A 89 0.21 -5.46 -22.62
C ARG A 89 -0.30 -4.92 -21.28
N LYS A 90 -1.26 -3.99 -21.36
CA LYS A 90 -1.79 -3.21 -20.22
C LYS A 90 -2.28 -4.07 -19.05
N SER A 91 -2.84 -5.25 -19.33
CA SER A 91 -3.33 -6.20 -18.32
C SER A 91 -2.25 -6.92 -17.51
N GLU A 92 -1.00 -6.81 -17.94
CA GLU A 92 0.17 -7.50 -17.40
C GLU A 92 1.20 -6.49 -16.86
N THR A 93 0.89 -5.19 -16.95
CA THR A 93 1.68 -4.08 -16.43
C THR A 93 1.05 -3.58 -15.14
N MET A 94 1.85 -3.50 -14.07
CA MET A 94 1.45 -2.96 -12.78
C MET A 94 2.11 -1.60 -12.56
N VAL A 95 1.38 -0.66 -11.99
CA VAL A 95 1.85 0.69 -11.66
C VAL A 95 1.39 1.07 -10.26
N TYR A 96 2.03 2.05 -9.64
CA TYR A 96 1.45 2.68 -8.45
C TYR A 96 0.18 3.42 -8.84
N TRP A 97 -0.89 3.19 -8.10
CA TRP A 97 -2.20 3.78 -8.39
C TRP A 97 -2.23 5.29 -8.09
N GLY A 98 -1.31 5.77 -7.27
CA GLY A 98 -1.29 7.16 -6.80
C GLY A 98 -2.27 7.44 -5.66
N TYR A 99 -3.32 6.62 -5.45
CA TYR A 99 -4.40 6.89 -4.50
C TYR A 99 -4.93 5.70 -3.70
N PRO A 100 -4.35 5.33 -2.55
CA PRO A 100 -3.14 5.87 -1.95
C PRO A 100 -1.86 5.48 -2.71
N PRO A 101 -0.75 6.22 -2.53
CA PRO A 101 0.46 6.13 -3.36
C PRO A 101 1.27 4.85 -3.09
N ASN A 102 0.82 4.05 -2.14
CA ASN A 102 1.40 2.78 -1.71
C ASN A 102 0.61 1.55 -2.21
N LEU A 103 -0.47 1.76 -2.96
CA LEU A 103 -1.16 0.68 -3.66
C LEU A 103 -0.76 0.63 -5.12
N THR A 104 -0.78 -0.58 -5.67
CA THR A 104 -0.56 -0.82 -7.08
C THR A 104 -1.83 -1.27 -7.78
N ILE A 105 -1.91 -0.91 -9.05
CA ILE A 105 -3.03 -1.16 -9.94
C ILE A 105 -2.50 -1.66 -11.28
N ARG A 106 -3.29 -2.48 -11.97
CA ARG A 106 -3.02 -2.82 -13.37
C ARG A 106 -3.23 -1.59 -14.24
N ALA A 107 -2.35 -1.38 -15.21
CA ALA A 107 -2.44 -0.25 -16.11
C ALA A 107 -3.79 -0.16 -16.85
N ASP A 108 -4.41 -1.30 -17.18
CA ASP A 108 -5.74 -1.32 -17.84
C ASP A 108 -6.92 -0.96 -16.94
N LEU A 109 -6.73 -0.89 -15.62
CA LEU A 109 -7.78 -0.60 -14.63
C LEU A 109 -7.67 0.81 -14.04
N HIS A 110 -6.56 1.50 -14.29
CA HIS A 110 -6.18 2.77 -13.66
C HIS A 110 -7.31 3.81 -13.71
N SER A 111 -7.61 4.32 -14.90
CA SER A 111 -8.65 5.34 -15.11
C SER A 111 -10.02 4.88 -14.57
N SER A 112 -10.46 3.68 -14.94
CA SER A 112 -11.79 3.18 -14.54
C SER A 112 -11.97 3.06 -13.02
N SER A 113 -10.92 2.68 -12.29
CA SER A 113 -10.98 2.54 -10.83
C SER A 113 -10.95 3.90 -10.16
N SER A 114 -10.11 4.82 -10.65
CA SER A 114 -10.03 6.20 -10.16
C SER A 114 -11.37 6.93 -10.33
N VAL A 115 -11.96 6.89 -11.53
CA VAL A 115 -13.27 7.52 -11.80
C VAL A 115 -14.38 6.92 -10.96
N MET A 116 -14.38 5.59 -10.78
CA MET A 116 -15.39 4.91 -9.97
C MET A 116 -15.33 5.28 -8.49
N ILE A 117 -14.12 5.52 -7.97
CA ILE A 117 -13.91 5.76 -6.55
C ILE A 117 -14.04 7.24 -6.19
N TYR A 118 -13.43 8.11 -6.98
CA TYR A 118 -13.28 9.53 -6.65
C TYR A 118 -14.04 10.47 -7.61
N GLY A 119 -14.53 9.97 -8.74
CA GLY A 119 -15.20 10.75 -9.78
C GLY A 119 -14.26 11.18 -10.92
N PRO A 120 -14.81 11.77 -11.99
CA PRO A 120 -14.06 12.08 -13.21
C PRO A 120 -13.04 13.22 -13.01
N SER A 121 -13.38 14.24 -12.22
CA SER A 121 -12.49 15.38 -11.91
C SER A 121 -12.38 15.55 -10.41
N HIS A 122 -11.17 15.34 -9.87
CA HIS A 122 -10.95 15.37 -8.43
C HIS A 122 -9.50 15.71 -8.02
N ASP A 123 -9.38 16.26 -6.82
CA ASP A 123 -8.15 16.56 -6.12
C ASP A 123 -8.09 15.74 -4.84
N ILE A 124 -6.97 15.06 -4.60
CA ILE A 124 -6.73 14.40 -3.31
C ILE A 124 -5.41 14.89 -2.74
N SER A 125 -5.48 15.43 -1.53
CA SER A 125 -4.31 15.78 -0.75
C SER A 125 -4.04 14.74 0.31
N PHE A 126 -2.81 14.27 0.40
CA PHE A 126 -2.35 13.35 1.44
C PHE A 126 -1.42 14.11 2.39
N CYS A 127 -1.79 14.17 3.66
CA CYS A 127 -1.10 14.94 4.69
C CYS A 127 -0.50 14.00 5.73
N GLY A 128 0.83 13.97 5.77
CA GLY A 128 1.58 13.21 6.75
C GLY A 128 1.66 13.95 8.09
N ILE A 129 1.40 13.25 9.18
CA ILE A 129 1.49 13.75 10.56
C ILE A 129 2.69 13.10 11.23
N ASN A 130 3.53 13.91 11.86
CA ASN A 130 4.62 13.41 12.69
C ASN A 130 4.06 12.76 13.96
N ASP A 131 4.39 11.49 14.18
CA ASP A 131 3.89 10.67 15.28
C ASP A 131 4.28 11.17 16.69
N ILE A 132 5.40 11.91 16.79
CA ILE A 132 5.96 12.41 18.05
C ILE A 132 5.37 13.78 18.39
N THR A 133 5.49 14.74 17.46
CA THR A 133 5.04 16.12 17.70
C THR A 133 3.54 16.31 17.47
N ARG A 134 2.92 15.37 16.74
CA ARG A 134 1.54 15.43 16.22
C ARG A 134 1.28 16.60 15.27
N GLU A 135 2.33 17.20 14.72
CA GLU A 135 2.19 18.30 13.76
C GLU A 135 2.18 17.74 12.32
N GLY A 136 1.44 18.40 11.44
CA GLY A 136 1.46 18.13 10.01
C GLY A 136 2.86 18.40 9.46
N ARG A 137 3.44 17.42 8.78
CA ARG A 137 4.85 17.44 8.38
C ARG A 137 5.04 17.70 6.90
N PHE A 138 4.18 17.16 6.07
CA PHE A 138 4.13 17.44 4.63
C PHE A 138 2.71 17.26 4.14
N ALA A 139 2.43 17.82 2.97
CA ALA A 139 1.27 17.46 2.18
C ALA A 139 1.71 17.24 0.73
N TYR A 140 1.03 16.37 0.02
CA TYR A 140 1.09 16.37 -1.43
C TYR A 140 -0.32 16.33 -1.97
N ASN A 141 -0.56 17.05 -3.05
CA ASN A 141 -1.83 17.09 -3.75
C ASN A 141 -1.60 16.59 -5.17
N ILE A 142 -2.59 15.88 -5.69
CA ILE A 142 -2.62 15.48 -7.09
C ILE A 142 -4.03 15.73 -7.58
N HIS A 143 -4.10 16.27 -8.79
CA HIS A 143 -5.32 16.52 -9.53
C HIS A 143 -5.46 15.48 -10.65
N MET A 144 -6.70 15.01 -10.85
CA MET A 144 -7.06 13.97 -11.81
C MET A 144 -8.18 14.42 -12.73
N GLU A 145 -8.04 14.07 -14.01
CA GLU A 145 -9.08 14.19 -15.02
C GLU A 145 -9.29 12.85 -15.73
N ASP A 146 -10.54 12.39 -15.79
CA ASP A 146 -10.96 11.10 -16.33
C ASP A 146 -10.15 9.90 -15.80
N GLY A 147 -9.72 10.02 -14.54
CA GLY A 147 -8.95 9.00 -13.85
C GLY A 147 -7.47 8.95 -14.22
N TYR A 148 -6.95 9.99 -14.89
CA TYR A 148 -5.53 10.19 -15.16
C TYR A 148 -4.98 11.39 -14.39
N PRO A 149 -3.76 11.30 -13.83
CA PRO A 149 -3.12 12.43 -13.19
C PRO A 149 -2.76 13.47 -14.25
N THR A 150 -3.03 14.73 -13.94
CA THR A 150 -2.76 15.87 -14.84
C THR A 150 -1.89 16.94 -14.20
N ASP A 151 -2.00 17.11 -12.88
CA ASP A 151 -1.13 18.00 -12.09
C ASP A 151 -0.84 17.40 -10.71
N PHE A 152 0.31 17.75 -10.12
CA PHE A 152 0.63 17.43 -8.74
C PHE A 152 1.59 18.44 -8.13
N TRP A 153 1.49 18.64 -6.83
CA TRP A 153 2.41 19.50 -6.09
C TRP A 153 2.63 19.00 -4.66
N PHE A 154 3.75 19.44 -4.09
CA PHE A 154 4.20 19.06 -2.75
C PHE A 154 4.29 20.30 -1.88
N VAL A 155 3.98 20.12 -0.60
CA VAL A 155 4.19 21.05 0.49
C VAL A 155 5.19 20.40 1.43
N PHE A 156 6.38 20.99 1.48
CA PHE A 156 7.49 20.50 2.27
C PHE A 156 7.44 20.99 3.72
N PRO A 157 8.18 20.35 4.64
CA PRO A 157 8.25 20.79 6.03
C PRO A 157 8.62 22.27 6.23
N ASP A 158 9.43 22.83 5.33
CA ASP A 158 9.91 24.21 5.39
C ASP A 158 9.11 25.16 4.47
N ASP A 159 8.04 24.69 3.84
CA ASP A 159 7.20 25.47 2.94
C ASP A 159 6.22 26.36 3.73
N GLU A 160 6.10 27.63 3.34
CA GLU A 160 5.16 28.59 3.92
C GLU A 160 3.70 28.11 3.85
N ALA A 161 3.38 27.21 2.91
CA ALA A 161 2.07 26.57 2.83
C ALA A 161 1.68 25.83 4.11
N LEU A 162 2.62 25.21 4.85
CA LEU A 162 2.33 24.62 6.17
C LEU A 162 2.01 25.65 7.26
N ASP A 163 2.51 26.87 7.09
CA ASP A 163 2.32 27.99 7.99
C ASP A 163 1.09 28.85 7.65
N ARG A 164 0.42 28.59 6.50
CA ARG A 164 -0.87 29.21 6.17
C ARG A 164 -1.90 28.91 7.25
N ARG A 165 -2.72 29.92 7.56
CA ARG A 165 -3.69 29.87 8.66
C ARG A 165 -5.11 29.69 8.14
N HIS A 166 -5.88 28.85 8.83
CA HIS A 166 -7.31 28.73 8.58
C HIS A 166 -8.01 30.06 8.91
N MET A 167 -8.70 30.66 7.93
CA MET A 167 -9.26 32.02 8.03
C MET A 167 -10.07 32.28 9.31
N LYS A 168 -10.92 31.33 9.73
CA LYS A 168 -11.77 31.50 10.93
C LYS A 168 -11.11 31.14 12.25
N LEU A 169 -10.11 30.26 12.24
CA LEU A 169 -9.54 29.66 13.46
C LEU A 169 -8.20 30.29 13.83
N GLY A 170 -7.51 30.89 12.85
CA GLY A 170 -6.18 31.45 13.02
C GLY A 170 -5.08 30.40 13.21
N TYR A 171 -5.39 29.10 13.30
CA TYR A 171 -4.38 28.04 13.44
C TYR A 171 -3.69 27.75 12.11
N LYS A 172 -2.39 27.45 12.18
CA LYS A 172 -1.60 27.01 11.04
C LYS A 172 -2.02 25.61 10.59
N MET A 173 -1.89 25.30 9.30
CA MET A 173 -2.21 23.97 8.77
C MET A 173 -1.49 22.85 9.54
N LYS A 174 -0.19 23.01 9.80
CA LYS A 174 0.61 22.02 10.54
C LYS A 174 0.18 21.82 12.00
N GLU A 175 -0.48 22.78 12.63
CA GLU A 175 -0.93 22.65 14.02
C GLU A 175 -2.24 21.84 14.15
N MET A 176 -3.01 21.71 13.07
CA MET A 176 -4.36 21.12 13.14
C MET A 176 -4.41 19.73 13.78
N PRO A 177 -3.55 18.76 13.41
CA PRO A 177 -3.62 17.40 13.96
C PRO A 177 -3.26 17.32 15.45
N LYS A 178 -2.52 18.30 15.96
CA LYS A 178 -2.18 18.43 17.38
C LYS A 178 -3.29 19.09 18.18
N ARG A 179 -3.97 20.08 17.58
CA ARG A 179 -5.06 20.85 18.20
C ARG A 179 -6.35 20.04 18.32
N TYR A 180 -6.62 19.18 17.34
CA TYR A 180 -7.81 18.35 17.31
C TYR A 180 -7.45 16.90 17.62
N ASN A 181 -8.09 16.33 18.64
CA ASN A 181 -7.94 14.89 18.93
C ASN A 181 -8.65 14.03 17.87
N ASP A 182 -9.66 14.58 17.19
CA ASP A 182 -10.40 13.88 16.14
C ASP A 182 -9.84 14.19 14.74
N LEU A 183 -9.23 13.19 14.12
CA LEU A 183 -8.56 13.33 12.82
C LEU A 183 -9.46 13.80 11.66
N PRO A 184 -10.73 13.38 11.51
CA PRO A 184 -11.64 13.93 10.50
C PRO A 184 -11.85 15.43 10.67
N ILE A 185 -11.95 15.91 11.92
CA ILE A 185 -12.09 17.35 12.18
C ILE A 185 -10.81 18.06 11.75
N ALA A 186 -9.64 17.54 12.11
CA ALA A 186 -8.36 18.09 11.66
C ALA A 186 -8.27 18.12 10.12
N ALA A 187 -8.62 17.01 9.45
CA ALA A 187 -8.60 16.86 8.00
C ALA A 187 -9.55 17.85 7.31
N SER A 188 -10.76 18.05 7.85
CA SER A 188 -11.71 19.07 7.38
C SER A 188 -11.10 20.47 7.42
N LYS A 189 -10.37 20.83 8.49
CA LYS A 189 -9.72 22.15 8.60
C LYS A 189 -8.50 22.30 7.70
N ILE A 190 -7.75 21.23 7.51
CA ILE A 190 -6.64 21.18 6.54
C ILE A 190 -7.20 21.34 5.12
N ARG A 191 -8.31 20.68 4.80
CA ARG A 191 -9.00 20.75 3.51
C ARG A 191 -9.37 22.17 3.13
N ASP A 192 -9.92 22.94 4.06
CA ASP A 192 -10.29 24.34 3.79
C ASP A 192 -9.06 25.15 3.30
N ILE A 193 -7.89 24.99 3.95
CA ILE A 193 -6.64 25.65 3.54
C ILE A 193 -6.11 25.10 2.21
N MET A 194 -6.14 23.78 2.02
CA MET A 194 -5.63 23.14 0.80
C MET A 194 -6.46 23.47 -0.43
N MET A 195 -7.78 23.63 -0.28
CA MET A 195 -8.66 24.11 -1.35
C MET A 195 -8.32 25.55 -1.77
N ASP A 196 -8.00 26.43 -0.82
CA ASP A 196 -7.56 27.79 -1.12
C ASP A 196 -6.25 27.78 -1.93
N ILE A 197 -5.27 26.99 -1.49
CA ILE A 197 -3.99 26.81 -2.22
C ILE A 197 -4.25 26.27 -3.64
N ARG A 198 -5.12 25.25 -3.79
CA ARG A 198 -5.46 24.67 -5.09
C ARG A 198 -6.09 25.71 -6.00
N ASN A 199 -7.05 26.49 -5.51
CA ASN A 199 -7.74 27.51 -6.30
C ASN A 199 -6.81 28.67 -6.72
N GLU A 200 -5.80 29.01 -5.92
CA GLU A 200 -4.78 29.99 -6.29
C GLU A 200 -3.85 29.49 -7.41
N ARG A 201 -3.49 28.20 -7.37
CA ARG A 201 -2.55 27.59 -8.31
C ARG A 201 -3.20 27.19 -9.63
N SER A 202 -4.38 26.58 -9.55
CA SER A 202 -5.07 25.96 -10.69
C SER A 202 -6.58 26.28 -10.61
N PRO A 203 -6.96 27.55 -10.85
CA PRO A 203 -8.35 28.01 -10.72
C PRO A 203 -9.33 27.30 -11.68
N GLU A 204 -8.84 26.74 -12.79
CA GLU A 204 -9.59 25.93 -13.73
C GLU A 204 -10.20 24.67 -13.09
N HIS A 205 -9.60 24.16 -12.00
CA HIS A 205 -10.07 23.00 -11.27
C HIS A 205 -10.96 23.37 -10.07
N ALA A 206 -11.37 24.64 -9.92
CA ALA A 206 -12.11 25.11 -8.74
C ALA A 206 -13.39 24.30 -8.42
N LEU A 207 -14.01 23.70 -9.44
CA LEU A 207 -15.23 22.88 -9.30
C LEU A 207 -14.98 21.39 -9.07
N SER A 208 -13.73 20.93 -9.19
CA SER A 208 -13.34 19.53 -8.96
C SER A 208 -13.57 19.15 -7.50
N SER A 209 -13.98 17.90 -7.27
CA SER A 209 -14.15 17.42 -5.90
C SER A 209 -12.80 17.42 -5.18
N PHE A 210 -12.78 17.73 -3.89
CA PHE A 210 -11.53 17.85 -3.13
C PHE A 210 -11.61 17.00 -1.87
N GLN A 211 -10.69 16.05 -1.71
CA GLN A 211 -10.54 15.23 -0.52
C GLN A 211 -9.17 15.44 0.14
N VAL A 212 -9.14 15.34 1.46
CA VAL A 212 -7.89 15.28 2.23
C VAL A 212 -7.81 13.95 2.96
N SER A 213 -6.72 13.22 2.75
CA SER A 213 -6.34 12.07 3.55
C SER A 213 -5.29 12.49 4.58
N VAL A 214 -5.54 12.21 5.85
CA VAL A 214 -4.55 12.41 6.93
C VAL A 214 -4.06 11.07 7.43
N PHE A 215 -2.76 10.95 7.69
CA PHE A 215 -2.17 9.73 8.21
C PHE A 215 -0.96 10.02 9.08
N TYR A 216 -0.74 9.18 10.09
CA TYR A 216 0.51 9.20 10.84
C TYR A 216 1.62 8.48 10.07
N MET A 217 2.79 9.08 10.03
CA MET A 217 3.88 8.67 9.14
C MET A 217 4.47 7.30 9.48
N MET A 218 4.69 7.02 10.78
CA MET A 218 5.30 5.77 11.24
C MET A 218 4.50 4.55 10.83
N VAL A 219 3.18 4.65 10.92
CA VAL A 219 2.27 3.55 10.61
C VAL A 219 1.77 3.55 9.17
N GLY A 220 1.78 4.71 8.50
CA GLY A 220 1.34 4.89 7.12
C GLY A 220 2.42 4.69 6.07
N GLY A 221 3.70 4.88 6.42
CA GLY A 221 4.84 4.79 5.49
C GLY A 221 5.26 3.36 5.14
N VAL A 222 4.62 2.34 5.71
CA VAL A 222 5.17 0.99 5.66
C VAL A 222 4.55 0.16 4.54
N THR A 223 5.34 -0.06 3.50
CA THR A 223 4.93 -0.84 2.33
C THR A 223 4.96 -2.34 2.64
N LYS A 224 3.80 -3.00 2.54
CA LYS A 224 3.74 -4.46 2.49
C LYS A 224 4.15 -4.93 1.10
N PHE A 225 4.98 -5.98 1.02
CA PHE A 225 5.31 -6.59 -0.26
C PHE A 225 4.09 -7.20 -0.95
N SER A 226 3.13 -7.76 -0.23
CA SER A 226 1.91 -8.26 -0.87
C SER A 226 0.89 -7.13 -1.03
N ASN A 227 0.35 -6.94 -2.23
CA ASN A 227 -0.81 -6.07 -2.43
C ASN A 227 -2.00 -6.53 -1.56
N TRP A 228 -2.18 -7.83 -1.32
CA TRP A 228 -3.24 -8.33 -0.44
C TRP A 228 -3.02 -7.93 1.02
N ASP A 229 -1.79 -8.03 1.52
CA ASP A 229 -1.49 -7.61 2.90
C ASP A 229 -1.60 -6.10 3.05
N ALA A 230 -1.21 -5.33 2.02
CA ALA A 230 -1.41 -3.88 2.00
C ALA A 230 -2.90 -3.52 2.08
N LEU A 231 -3.76 -4.19 1.31
CA LEU A 231 -5.20 -4.00 1.37
C LEU A 231 -5.78 -4.37 2.74
N GLY A 232 -5.32 -5.46 3.34
CA GLY A 232 -5.72 -5.88 4.67
C GLY A 232 -5.33 -4.84 5.73
N GLN A 233 -4.07 -4.40 5.72
CA GLN A 233 -3.58 -3.34 6.62
C GLN A 233 -4.37 -2.04 6.45
N ILE A 234 -4.74 -1.68 5.22
CA ILE A 234 -5.54 -0.48 4.98
C ILE A 234 -6.91 -0.62 5.65
N TYR A 235 -7.56 -1.77 5.47
CA TYR A 235 -8.84 -2.04 6.14
C TYR A 235 -8.72 -1.95 7.66
N ASP A 236 -7.70 -2.60 8.23
CA ASP A 236 -7.47 -2.63 9.66
C ASP A 236 -7.19 -1.22 10.22
N GLY A 237 -6.48 -0.38 9.46
CA GLY A 237 -6.15 0.98 9.86
C GLY A 237 -7.33 1.95 9.82
N VAL A 238 -8.20 1.89 8.80
CA VAL A 238 -9.43 2.70 8.75
C VAL A 238 -10.42 2.27 9.81
N ASN A 239 -10.59 0.96 9.99
CA ASN A 239 -11.51 0.39 10.96
C ASN A 239 -10.89 0.19 12.36
N ALA A 240 -9.74 0.80 12.64
CA ALA A 240 -9.01 0.63 13.91
C ALA A 240 -9.91 0.94 15.13
N LYS A 241 -10.72 1.99 15.04
CA LYS A 241 -11.63 2.40 16.10
C LYS A 241 -12.78 1.42 16.31
N SER A 242 -13.43 0.99 15.23
CA SER A 242 -14.63 0.14 15.29
C SER A 242 -14.32 -1.33 15.60
N LEU A 243 -13.21 -1.86 15.07
CA LEU A 243 -12.85 -3.28 15.20
C LEU A 243 -11.96 -3.58 16.41
N TYR A 244 -11.11 -2.62 16.79
CA TYR A 244 -10.10 -2.83 17.82
C TYR A 244 -10.30 -1.93 19.03
N ASN A 245 -11.38 -1.13 19.08
CA ASN A 245 -11.63 -0.16 20.15
C ASN A 245 -10.44 0.81 20.39
N LEU A 246 -9.64 1.06 19.35
CA LEU A 246 -8.57 2.06 19.42
C LEU A 246 -9.18 3.47 19.38
N PRO A 247 -8.46 4.50 19.89
CA PRO A 247 -9.05 5.84 20.00
C PRO A 247 -9.58 6.42 18.67
N HIS A 248 -8.85 6.17 17.57
CA HIS A 248 -9.09 6.70 16.23
C HIS A 248 -8.59 5.73 15.15
N PHE A 249 -8.78 6.08 13.87
CA PHE A 249 -8.18 5.39 12.73
C PHE A 249 -6.69 5.75 12.56
N MET A 250 -5.93 4.90 11.86
CA MET A 250 -4.52 5.14 11.52
C MET A 250 -4.36 6.19 10.41
N PHE A 251 -5.32 6.19 9.49
CA PHE A 251 -5.43 7.14 8.40
C PHE A 251 -6.89 7.21 7.94
N GLY A 252 -7.28 8.32 7.32
CA GLY A 252 -8.66 8.50 6.87
C GLY A 252 -8.83 9.70 5.97
N TYR A 253 -9.92 9.71 5.21
CA TYR A 253 -10.26 10.75 4.26
C TYR A 253 -11.31 11.70 4.83
N GLU A 254 -11.28 12.95 4.39
CA GLU A 254 -12.31 13.93 4.64
C GLU A 254 -12.52 14.82 3.39
N PRO A 255 -13.73 14.83 2.79
CA PRO A 255 -14.78 13.83 2.99
C PRO A 255 -14.34 12.45 2.48
N TRP A 256 -14.99 11.40 2.98
CA TRP A 256 -14.80 10.06 2.45
C TRP A 256 -15.35 9.94 1.02
N PRO A 257 -14.59 9.35 0.07
CA PRO A 257 -15.14 8.98 -1.24
C PRO A 257 -16.30 7.99 -1.05
N PRO A 258 -17.49 8.22 -1.66
CA PRO A 258 -18.69 7.42 -1.39
C PRO A 258 -18.50 5.91 -1.62
N MET A 259 -17.74 5.54 -2.65
CA MET A 259 -17.44 4.14 -2.94
C MET A 259 -16.56 3.51 -1.87
N LEU A 260 -15.52 4.21 -1.40
CA LEU A 260 -14.68 3.70 -0.31
C LEU A 260 -15.48 3.53 0.98
N ASN A 261 -16.37 4.47 1.30
CA ASN A 261 -17.23 4.36 2.48
C ASN A 261 -18.09 3.08 2.43
N THR A 262 -18.63 2.76 1.25
CA THR A 262 -19.38 1.51 1.03
C THR A 262 -18.49 0.27 1.21
N PHE A 263 -17.27 0.30 0.68
CA PHE A 263 -16.35 -0.83 0.80
C PHE A 263 -15.86 -1.04 2.24
N PHE A 264 -15.60 0.02 3.01
CA PHE A 264 -15.15 -0.11 4.40
C PHE A 264 -16.24 -0.65 5.34
N ALA A 265 -17.50 -0.65 4.92
CA ALA A 265 -18.60 -1.31 5.63
C ALA A 265 -18.66 -2.83 5.39
N LEU A 266 -17.88 -3.37 4.44
CA LEU A 266 -17.76 -4.81 4.21
C LEU A 266 -16.86 -5.45 5.28
N ASP A 267 -16.98 -6.77 5.46
CA ASP A 267 -15.98 -7.52 6.22
C ASP A 267 -14.60 -7.47 5.54
N ARG A 268 -13.53 -7.65 6.32
CA ARG A 268 -12.14 -7.55 5.86
C ARG A 268 -11.82 -8.38 4.61
N ASP A 269 -12.35 -9.61 4.54
CA ASP A 269 -12.12 -10.51 3.41
C ASP A 269 -12.85 -10.03 2.14
N GLN A 270 -14.10 -9.58 2.29
CA GLN A 270 -14.90 -9.00 1.22
C GLN A 270 -14.31 -7.68 0.72
N TRP A 271 -13.79 -6.84 1.62
CA TRP A 271 -12.98 -5.66 1.27
C TRP A 271 -11.80 -6.05 0.39
N CYS A 272 -10.97 -7.00 0.85
CA CYS A 272 -9.78 -7.42 0.10
C CYS A 272 -10.15 -7.98 -1.28
N ILE A 273 -11.21 -8.79 -1.39
CA ILE A 273 -11.69 -9.33 -2.66
C ILE A 273 -12.20 -8.23 -3.58
N SER A 274 -13.00 -7.31 -3.05
CA SER A 274 -13.65 -6.27 -3.85
C SER A 274 -12.64 -5.28 -4.39
N LEU A 275 -11.76 -4.77 -3.52
CA LEU A 275 -10.76 -3.79 -3.93
C LEU A 275 -9.67 -4.44 -4.79
N SER A 276 -9.16 -5.64 -4.45
CA SER A 276 -8.20 -6.33 -5.33
C SER A 276 -8.79 -6.68 -6.69
N ARG A 277 -10.11 -6.87 -6.80
CA ARG A 277 -10.77 -7.05 -8.11
C ARG A 277 -10.66 -5.79 -8.96
N MET A 278 -10.84 -4.61 -8.36
CA MET A 278 -10.74 -3.33 -9.06
C MET A 278 -9.28 -3.01 -9.41
N LEU A 279 -8.34 -3.30 -8.52
CA LEU A 279 -6.95 -2.90 -8.72
C LEU A 279 -6.13 -3.92 -9.52
N SER A 280 -6.34 -5.22 -9.31
CA SER A 280 -5.47 -6.27 -9.88
C SER A 280 -6.23 -7.46 -10.45
N MET A 281 -7.55 -7.37 -10.65
CA MET A 281 -8.39 -8.53 -11.00
C MET A 281 -8.22 -9.73 -10.05
N ASN A 282 -8.01 -9.47 -8.76
CA ASN A 282 -7.68 -10.43 -7.70
C ASN A 282 -6.32 -11.14 -7.85
N GLN A 283 -5.42 -10.64 -8.70
CA GLN A 283 -4.09 -11.20 -8.84
C GLN A 283 -3.22 -10.75 -7.66
N LEU A 284 -2.37 -11.67 -7.19
CA LEU A 284 -1.31 -11.36 -6.25
C LEU A 284 -0.21 -10.58 -6.99
N TYR A 285 0.21 -9.47 -6.39
CA TYR A 285 1.34 -8.68 -6.83
C TYR A 285 2.30 -8.49 -5.66
N LEU A 286 3.58 -8.77 -5.91
CA LEU A 286 4.67 -8.35 -5.04
C LEU A 286 5.05 -6.92 -5.40
N GLN A 287 5.05 -6.03 -4.41
CA GLN A 287 5.28 -4.61 -4.60
C GLN A 287 6.70 -4.31 -5.06
N HIS A 288 6.81 -3.32 -5.93
CA HIS A 288 8.07 -2.87 -6.50
C HIS A 288 8.80 -1.95 -5.51
N VAL A 289 10.05 -2.27 -5.20
CA VAL A 289 10.95 -1.36 -4.49
C VAL A 289 11.62 -0.47 -5.53
N ASP A 290 11.39 0.84 -5.44
CA ASP A 290 11.91 1.77 -6.44
C ASP A 290 13.44 1.84 -6.42
N LYS A 291 14.06 1.44 -7.53
CA LYS A 291 15.52 1.38 -7.66
C LYS A 291 16.17 2.75 -7.56
N GLY A 292 15.57 3.80 -8.15
CA GLY A 292 16.10 5.16 -8.07
C GLY A 292 16.13 5.68 -6.64
N THR A 293 15.06 5.41 -5.90
CA THR A 293 14.96 5.68 -4.47
C THR A 293 15.98 4.86 -3.68
N MET A 294 16.16 3.57 -3.95
CA MET A 294 17.16 2.74 -3.26
C MET A 294 18.59 3.19 -3.54
N ASP A 295 18.91 3.55 -4.79
CA ASP A 295 20.23 4.09 -5.16
C ASP A 295 20.51 5.41 -4.43
N TYR A 296 19.49 6.27 -4.28
CA TYR A 296 19.60 7.51 -3.49
C TYR A 296 19.83 7.24 -2.00
N VAL A 297 19.04 6.35 -1.38
CA VAL A 297 19.23 5.98 0.04
C VAL A 297 20.60 5.36 0.24
N TYR A 298 21.03 4.45 -0.64
CA TYR A 298 22.37 3.87 -0.54
C TYR A 298 23.48 4.94 -0.55
N LYS A 299 23.36 5.93 -1.44
CA LYS A 299 24.37 6.98 -1.59
C LYS A 299 24.40 7.97 -0.43
N HIS A 300 23.24 8.32 0.13
CA HIS A 300 23.11 9.41 1.10
C HIS A 300 22.90 8.94 2.54
N PHE A 301 22.37 7.72 2.71
CA PHE A 301 21.95 7.12 3.98
C PHE A 301 22.28 5.61 4.00
N PRO A 302 23.56 5.22 3.89
CA PRO A 302 23.95 3.82 3.75
C PRO A 302 23.48 2.92 4.91
N GLU A 303 23.40 3.46 6.12
CA GLU A 303 22.83 2.76 7.27
C GLU A 303 21.34 2.46 7.04
N GLU A 304 20.54 3.46 6.67
CA GLU A 304 19.11 3.28 6.35
C GLU A 304 18.90 2.29 5.20
N PHE A 305 19.76 2.33 4.19
CA PHE A 305 19.74 1.38 3.10
C PHE A 305 19.95 -0.06 3.58
N HIS A 306 20.98 -0.30 4.40
CA HIS A 306 21.21 -1.61 5.01
C HIS A 306 19.99 -2.07 5.82
N ARG A 307 19.28 -1.15 6.48
CA ARG A 307 18.06 -1.48 7.23
C ARG A 307 16.88 -1.87 6.35
N LEU A 308 16.65 -1.13 5.27
CA LEU A 308 15.64 -1.49 4.27
C LEU A 308 15.95 -2.87 3.69
N LEU A 309 17.21 -3.11 3.34
CA LEU A 309 17.67 -4.39 2.82
C LEU A 309 17.47 -5.53 3.82
N LEU A 310 17.74 -5.31 5.11
CA LEU A 310 17.50 -6.30 6.17
C LEU A 310 16.02 -6.65 6.29
N SER A 311 15.15 -5.64 6.35
CA SER A 311 13.69 -5.86 6.41
C SER A 311 13.16 -6.62 5.20
N TYR A 312 13.61 -6.24 4.00
CA TYR A 312 13.19 -6.88 2.75
C TYR A 312 13.69 -8.31 2.65
N SER A 313 14.96 -8.54 2.98
CA SER A 313 15.57 -9.88 3.01
C SER A 313 14.88 -10.77 4.04
N TYR A 314 14.61 -10.25 5.24
CA TYR A 314 13.96 -11.02 6.30
C TYR A 314 12.56 -11.45 5.89
N GLN A 315 11.78 -10.54 5.30
CA GLN A 315 10.45 -10.87 4.82
C GLN A 315 10.48 -11.89 3.67
N LEU A 316 11.36 -11.72 2.68
CA LEU A 316 11.37 -12.58 1.49
C LEU A 316 12.06 -13.94 1.73
N LYS A 317 12.96 -14.06 2.71
CA LYS A 317 13.66 -15.32 3.07
C LYS A 317 13.05 -16.08 4.25
N LYS A 318 12.75 -15.38 5.34
CA LYS A 318 12.48 -16.03 6.63
C LYS A 318 10.98 -16.11 6.91
N ILE A 319 10.24 -15.05 6.58
CA ILE A 319 8.77 -15.02 6.79
C ILE A 319 8.04 -15.62 5.59
N GLY A 320 8.43 -15.25 4.38
CA GLY A 320 7.74 -15.56 3.13
C GLY A 320 6.43 -14.79 2.96
N ILE A 321 6.03 -14.58 1.71
CA ILE A 321 4.81 -13.84 1.39
C ILE A 321 3.59 -14.78 1.44
N PRO A 322 2.54 -14.44 2.22
CA PRO A 322 1.33 -15.26 2.26
C PRO A 322 0.58 -15.22 0.93
N LEU A 323 -0.08 -16.32 0.59
CA LEU A 323 -1.02 -16.35 -0.52
C LEU A 323 -2.29 -15.55 -0.19
N PRO A 324 -3.02 -15.03 -1.19
CA PRO A 324 -4.24 -14.25 -0.97
C PRO A 324 -5.25 -14.88 -0.01
N ALA A 325 -5.42 -16.21 -0.09
CA ALA A 325 -6.36 -16.93 0.79
C ALA A 325 -5.93 -16.95 2.26
N GLN A 326 -4.62 -16.88 2.54
CA GLN A 326 -4.10 -16.78 3.90
C GLN A 326 -4.28 -15.36 4.44
N THR A 327 -3.99 -14.33 3.64
CA THR A 327 -4.21 -12.93 4.03
C THR A 327 -5.67 -12.64 4.39
N MET A 328 -6.64 -13.13 3.60
CA MET A 328 -8.06 -12.93 3.90
C MET A 328 -8.50 -13.61 5.20
N LYS A 329 -7.83 -14.68 5.59
CA LYS A 329 -8.17 -15.51 6.74
C LYS A 329 -7.21 -15.33 7.91
N CYS A 330 -6.33 -14.32 7.86
CA CYS A 330 -5.46 -14.05 8.97
C CYS A 330 -6.28 -13.56 10.16
N ILE A 331 -5.87 -13.95 11.36
CA ILE A 331 -6.44 -13.45 12.60
C ILE A 331 -5.62 -12.20 12.97
N PRO A 332 -6.23 -11.02 13.06
CA PRO A 332 -5.50 -9.81 13.38
C PRO A 332 -5.06 -9.76 14.85
N PRO A 333 -4.18 -8.82 15.23
CA PRO A 333 -3.83 -8.52 16.61
C PRO A 333 -5.09 -8.29 17.48
N LYS A 334 -4.99 -8.56 18.79
CA LYS A 334 -6.14 -8.44 19.71
C LYS A 334 -5.86 -7.39 20.79
N TYR A 335 -6.62 -6.29 20.75
CA TYR A 335 -6.57 -5.22 21.74
C TYR A 335 -7.62 -5.44 22.82
N ASN A 336 -7.23 -5.27 24.08
CA ASN A 336 -8.14 -5.27 25.22
C ASN A 336 -8.41 -3.83 25.65
N SER A 337 -9.59 -3.33 25.31
CA SER A 337 -10.00 -1.96 25.64
C SER A 337 -10.17 -1.70 27.14
N THR A 338 -10.35 -2.75 27.95
CA THR A 338 -10.50 -2.64 29.39
C THR A 338 -9.15 -2.45 30.08
N SER A 339 -8.13 -3.24 29.71
CA SER A 339 -6.77 -3.06 30.25
C SER A 339 -5.99 -1.96 29.53
N GLY A 340 -6.39 -1.61 28.30
CA GLY A 340 -5.65 -0.69 27.44
C GLY A 340 -4.42 -1.32 26.77
N GLU A 341 -4.29 -2.65 26.82
CA GLU A 341 -3.12 -3.41 26.36
C GLU A 341 -3.44 -4.36 25.20
N TRP A 342 -2.40 -4.76 24.46
CA TRP A 342 -2.51 -5.79 23.43
C TRP A 342 -2.34 -7.19 24.04
N GLU A 343 -3.34 -8.05 23.90
CA GLU A 343 -3.26 -9.47 24.27
C GLU A 343 -2.46 -10.28 23.25
N ARG A 344 -2.49 -9.83 21.99
CA ARG A 344 -1.70 -10.36 20.88
C ARG A 344 -1.26 -9.24 19.96
N LEU A 345 0.03 -9.19 19.66
CA LEU A 345 0.64 -8.20 18.78
C LEU A 345 0.72 -8.64 17.31
N GLU A 346 0.74 -9.95 17.06
CA GLU A 346 1.00 -10.51 15.74
C GLU A 346 -0.27 -10.81 14.95
N PHE A 347 -0.15 -10.75 13.62
CA PHE A 347 -1.12 -11.34 12.72
C PHE A 347 -0.84 -12.83 12.57
N GLU A 348 -1.83 -13.67 12.88
CA GLU A 348 -1.72 -15.11 12.70
C GLU A 348 -2.28 -15.50 11.34
N TYR A 349 -1.40 -15.94 10.45
CA TYR A 349 -1.81 -16.44 9.14
C TYR A 349 -2.08 -17.95 9.22
N PRO A 350 -3.10 -18.47 8.51
CA PRO A 350 -3.29 -19.91 8.39
C PRO A 350 -2.04 -20.60 7.86
N LYS A 351 -1.72 -21.78 8.42
CA LYS A 351 -0.63 -22.63 7.90
C LYS A 351 -0.86 -22.95 6.43
N GLY A 352 0.23 -22.95 5.65
CA GLY A 352 0.16 -23.22 4.22
C GLY A 352 1.38 -22.71 3.46
N LEU A 353 1.36 -22.95 2.16
CA LEU A 353 2.38 -22.49 1.22
C LEU A 353 2.58 -20.97 1.29
N ARG A 354 3.84 -20.54 1.31
CA ARG A 354 4.25 -19.13 1.19
C ARG A 354 5.23 -18.99 0.03
N ILE A 355 5.38 -17.76 -0.47
CA ILE A 355 6.35 -17.44 -1.51
C ILE A 355 7.64 -16.98 -0.82
N PHE A 356 8.70 -17.74 -1.02
CA PHE A 356 10.06 -17.37 -0.63
C PHE A 356 10.85 -17.15 -1.91
N TYR A 357 11.59 -16.05 -2.00
CA TYR A 357 12.25 -15.74 -3.27
C TYR A 357 13.37 -16.73 -3.62
N GLU A 358 13.98 -17.36 -2.60
CA GLU A 358 15.01 -18.39 -2.76
C GLU A 358 14.46 -19.77 -3.14
N ASP A 359 13.14 -19.93 -3.30
CA ASP A 359 12.58 -21.19 -3.78
C ASP A 359 13.15 -21.48 -5.18
N PRO A 360 13.90 -22.59 -5.37
CA PRO A 360 14.52 -22.90 -6.66
C PRO A 360 13.49 -23.06 -7.79
N ALA A 361 12.23 -23.32 -7.47
CA ALA A 361 11.17 -23.43 -8.48
C ALA A 361 10.72 -22.07 -9.05
N LEU A 362 11.07 -20.96 -8.40
CA LEU A 362 10.81 -19.61 -8.90
C LEU A 362 11.94 -19.09 -9.79
N ASP A 363 13.19 -19.50 -9.51
CA ASP A 363 14.40 -19.08 -10.23
C ASP A 363 14.51 -17.54 -10.31
N LEU A 364 14.43 -16.89 -9.15
CA LEU A 364 14.48 -15.43 -9.03
C LEU A 364 15.75 -14.98 -8.32
N SER A 365 16.38 -13.95 -8.87
CA SER A 365 17.33 -13.13 -8.11
C SER A 365 16.61 -12.24 -7.08
N PHE A 366 17.34 -11.72 -6.10
CA PHE A 366 16.78 -10.77 -5.13
C PHE A 366 16.35 -9.44 -5.78
N ASP A 367 17.10 -8.96 -6.78
CA ASP A 367 16.73 -7.77 -7.56
C ASP A 367 15.40 -8.00 -8.30
N GLU A 368 15.20 -9.16 -8.93
CA GLU A 368 13.92 -9.51 -9.56
C GLU A 368 12.78 -9.61 -8.53
N ALA A 369 13.03 -10.23 -7.38
CA ALA A 369 12.05 -10.38 -6.29
C ALA A 369 11.55 -9.03 -5.73
N THR A 370 12.40 -8.00 -5.80
CA THR A 370 12.09 -6.64 -5.33
C THR A 370 11.67 -5.70 -6.46
N SER A 371 11.87 -6.08 -7.73
CA SER A 371 11.46 -5.28 -8.90
C SER A 371 9.94 -5.23 -9.13
N GLY A 372 9.17 -6.03 -8.40
CA GLY A 372 7.73 -6.17 -8.56
C GLY A 372 7.37 -7.38 -9.41
N ILE A 373 6.42 -8.20 -8.95
CA ILE A 373 6.09 -9.46 -9.62
C ILE A 373 4.58 -9.67 -9.63
N LEU A 374 4.00 -9.79 -10.83
CA LEU A 374 2.59 -10.12 -11.02
C LEU A 374 2.42 -11.64 -11.17
N PHE A 375 1.62 -12.23 -10.30
CA PHE A 375 1.33 -13.66 -10.31
C PHE A 375 -0.07 -13.96 -10.85
N ASN A 376 -0.25 -15.13 -11.48
CA ASN A 376 -1.54 -15.74 -11.72
C ASN A 376 -2.08 -16.49 -10.48
N LEU A 377 -1.88 -15.91 -9.31
CA LEU A 377 -2.34 -16.44 -8.03
C LEU A 377 -3.46 -15.54 -7.52
N THR A 378 -4.55 -16.14 -7.02
CA THR A 378 -5.72 -15.42 -6.54
C THR A 378 -6.23 -16.04 -5.26
N HIS A 379 -7.20 -15.41 -4.59
CA HIS A 379 -7.89 -16.00 -3.44
C HIS A 379 -8.62 -17.33 -3.75
N LYS A 380 -8.76 -17.69 -5.04
CA LYS A 380 -9.36 -18.96 -5.48
C LYS A 380 -8.33 -20.04 -5.81
N THR A 381 -7.04 -19.75 -5.75
CA THR A 381 -5.99 -20.74 -5.92
C THR A 381 -6.05 -21.73 -4.75
N LYS A 382 -6.18 -23.02 -5.05
CA LYS A 382 -6.31 -24.11 -4.07
C LYS A 382 -5.39 -25.26 -4.48
N ASN A 383 -4.99 -26.07 -3.50
CA ASN A 383 -4.24 -27.32 -3.71
C ASN A 383 -2.94 -27.11 -4.50
N LEU A 384 -2.26 -25.98 -4.26
CA LEU A 384 -0.96 -25.73 -4.84
C LEU A 384 0.10 -26.34 -3.94
N GLU A 385 0.91 -27.26 -4.47
CA GLU A 385 2.02 -27.86 -3.73
C GLU A 385 3.20 -26.88 -3.60
N LYS A 386 3.50 -26.14 -4.69
CA LYS A 386 4.56 -25.13 -4.74
C LYS A 386 4.24 -24.00 -5.72
N VAL A 387 4.74 -22.80 -5.45
CA VAL A 387 4.72 -21.69 -6.41
C VAL A 387 5.95 -21.83 -7.29
N THR A 388 5.77 -21.68 -8.60
CA THR A 388 6.83 -21.85 -9.60
C THR A 388 6.83 -20.69 -10.59
N GLN A 389 7.88 -20.57 -11.39
CA GLN A 389 7.98 -19.58 -12.47
C GLN A 389 6.77 -19.59 -13.42
N ASP A 390 6.10 -20.73 -13.59
CA ASP A 390 4.88 -20.82 -14.40
C ASP A 390 3.73 -19.96 -13.90
N HIS A 391 3.73 -19.59 -12.62
CA HIS A 391 2.75 -18.73 -12.00
C HIS A 391 3.06 -17.24 -12.20
N ILE A 392 4.25 -16.88 -12.66
CA ILE A 392 4.65 -15.48 -12.88
C ILE A 392 4.18 -15.03 -14.26
N ILE A 393 3.47 -13.91 -14.30
CA ILE A 393 2.97 -13.27 -15.53
C ILE A 393 4.01 -12.29 -16.06
N SER A 394 4.50 -11.42 -15.18
CA SER A 394 5.47 -10.38 -15.47
C SER A 394 6.30 -10.04 -14.24
N ILE A 395 7.48 -9.48 -14.51
CA ILE A 395 8.44 -8.97 -13.53
C ILE A 395 8.72 -7.50 -13.89
N GLY A 396 8.88 -6.63 -12.90
CA GLY A 396 9.08 -5.20 -13.08
C GLY A 396 7.82 -4.37 -12.83
N HIS A 397 7.95 -3.08 -13.11
CA HIS A 397 6.95 -2.07 -12.81
C HIS A 397 6.85 -1.04 -13.94
N GLY A 398 5.64 -0.61 -14.25
CA GLY A 398 5.38 0.43 -15.25
C GLY A 398 6.07 0.14 -16.59
N MET A 399 6.85 1.11 -17.08
CA MET A 399 7.57 1.03 -18.36
C MET A 399 8.64 -0.07 -18.39
N ASP A 400 9.16 -0.49 -17.23
CA ASP A 400 10.24 -1.47 -17.11
C ASP A 400 9.72 -2.91 -16.98
N THR A 401 8.44 -3.14 -17.26
CA THR A 401 7.80 -4.46 -17.14
C THR A 401 8.34 -5.44 -18.19
N LYS A 402 8.97 -6.53 -17.73
CA LYS A 402 9.33 -7.72 -18.52
C LYS A 402 8.21 -8.75 -18.46
N TYR A 403 7.70 -9.14 -19.63
CA TYR A 403 6.64 -10.15 -19.72
C TYR A 403 7.21 -11.54 -19.91
N LEU A 404 6.76 -12.51 -19.09
CA LEU A 404 7.25 -13.89 -19.15
C LEU A 404 6.30 -14.83 -19.91
N LYS A 405 5.06 -14.41 -20.12
CA LYS A 405 4.06 -15.18 -20.89
C LYS A 405 3.91 -14.64 -22.31
N PRO A 406 3.50 -15.45 -23.29
CA PRO A 406 3.16 -14.96 -24.62
C PRO A 406 2.06 -13.88 -24.60
N GLU A 407 2.02 -13.03 -25.61
CA GLU A 407 0.96 -12.03 -25.76
C GLU A 407 -0.43 -12.71 -25.86
N GLY A 408 -1.43 -12.13 -25.19
CA GLY A 408 -2.79 -12.69 -25.15
C GLY A 408 -2.97 -13.93 -24.27
N TRP A 409 -1.95 -14.32 -23.49
CA TRP A 409 -2.02 -15.48 -22.61
C TRP A 409 -3.16 -15.38 -21.58
N ILE A 410 -3.41 -14.19 -21.01
CA ILE A 410 -4.51 -13.99 -20.05
C ILE A 410 -5.87 -14.28 -20.72
N GLU A 411 -6.09 -13.80 -21.94
CA GLU A 411 -7.31 -13.99 -22.73
C GLU A 411 -7.50 -15.46 -23.07
N GLU A 412 -6.40 -16.14 -23.43
CA GLU A 412 -6.39 -17.56 -23.71
C GLU A 412 -6.77 -18.38 -22.46
N GLU A 413 -6.20 -18.06 -21.29
CA GLU A 413 -6.54 -18.71 -20.02
C GLU A 413 -8.00 -18.47 -19.62
N LYS A 414 -8.50 -17.24 -19.78
CA LYS A 414 -9.93 -16.93 -19.62
C LYS A 414 -10.79 -17.80 -20.55
N ARG A 415 -10.39 -17.95 -21.82
CA ARG A 415 -11.09 -18.77 -22.82
C ARG A 415 -11.08 -20.25 -22.43
N LYS A 416 -9.92 -20.81 -22.09
CA LYS A 416 -9.75 -22.21 -21.60
C LYS A 416 -10.64 -22.46 -20.39
N LYS A 417 -10.67 -21.53 -19.42
CA LYS A 417 -11.53 -21.62 -18.22
C LYS A 417 -13.02 -21.62 -18.55
N ARG A 418 -13.46 -20.77 -19.50
CA ARG A 418 -14.86 -20.76 -19.99
C ARG A 418 -15.23 -22.09 -20.66
N LEU A 419 -14.34 -22.64 -21.50
CA LEU A 419 -14.55 -23.94 -22.15
C LEU A 419 -14.65 -25.09 -21.14
N ARG A 420 -13.74 -25.16 -20.16
CA ARG A 420 -13.78 -26.17 -19.08
C ARG A 420 -15.09 -26.13 -18.30
N ARG A 421 -15.62 -24.92 -18.02
CA ARG A 421 -16.94 -24.75 -17.36
C ARG A 421 -18.09 -25.25 -18.23
N LYS A 422 -18.08 -24.94 -19.53
CA LYS A 422 -19.08 -25.45 -20.48
C LYS A 422 -19.07 -26.98 -20.54
N VAL A 423 -17.90 -27.60 -20.68
CA VAL A 423 -17.74 -29.06 -20.68
C VAL A 423 -18.26 -29.69 -19.38
N LYS A 424 -17.91 -29.11 -18.22
CA LYS A 424 -18.42 -29.61 -16.92
C LYS A 424 -19.95 -29.52 -16.82
N LYS A 425 -20.55 -28.43 -17.33
CA LYS A 425 -22.02 -28.27 -17.37
C LYS A 425 -22.66 -29.33 -18.28
N VAL A 426 -22.12 -29.55 -19.47
CA VAL A 426 -22.60 -30.58 -20.42
C VAL A 426 -22.50 -31.98 -19.80
N ARG A 427 -21.37 -32.34 -19.19
CA ARG A 427 -21.21 -33.63 -18.49
C ARG A 427 -22.23 -33.83 -17.37
N LYS A 428 -22.55 -32.78 -16.60
CA LYS A 428 -23.57 -32.84 -15.55
C LYS A 428 -24.97 -33.09 -16.12
N VAL A 429 -25.31 -32.45 -17.25
CA VAL A 429 -26.60 -32.68 -17.95
C VAL A 429 -26.69 -34.08 -18.53
N ILE A 430 -25.61 -34.59 -19.14
CA ILE A 430 -25.59 -35.96 -19.68
C ILE A 430 -25.75 -36.99 -18.57
N ARG A 431 -25.09 -36.80 -17.41
CA ARG A 431 -25.23 -37.69 -16.25
C ARG A 431 -26.67 -37.72 -15.73
N TYR A 432 -27.28 -36.55 -15.55
CA TYR A 432 -28.68 -36.45 -15.10
C TYR A 432 -29.66 -37.15 -16.05
N LYS A 433 -29.41 -37.11 -17.37
CA LYS A 433 -30.21 -37.84 -18.37
C LYS A 433 -29.98 -39.36 -18.42
N LYS A 434 -28.91 -39.86 -17.81
CA LYS A 434 -28.65 -41.30 -17.70
C LYS A 434 -29.24 -41.90 -16.43
N ASP A 435 -29.40 -41.07 -15.40
CA ASP A 435 -29.92 -41.45 -14.10
C ASP A 435 -31.47 -41.30 -14.02
N ALA A 436 -32.09 -40.69 -15.04
CA ALA A 436 -33.53 -40.57 -15.25
C ALA A 436 -33.95 -41.45 -16.42
#